data_AF-A0A559RYF0-F1
#
_entry.id   AF-A0A559RYF0-F1
#
_cell.length_a   1.000
_cell.length_b   1.000
_cell.length_c   1.000
_cell.angle_alpha   90.00
_cell.angle_beta   90.00
_cell.angle_gamma   90.00
#
_symmetry.space_group_name_H-M   'P 1'
#
loop_
_entity.id
_entity.type
_entity.pdbx_description
1 polymer ?
#
loop_
_entity_poly.entity_id
_entity_poly.type
_entity_poly.pdbx_seq_one_letter_code
_entity_poly.pdbx_strand_id
1 'polypeptide(L)'
;MEEKSNLERYNSAKKRVEDIKKFYKHLVVYLVINFVFIGRRIYKDIMYGDSIIEAFTDVNNYHFFFWWGVGLIIHGIVVFGTPDLFGKNWEERKVKEYMNEK
;
A
#
# COMPACT_ATOMS: atom_id res chain seq x y z
N MET A 1 18.32 32.29 7.99
CA MET A 1 18.63 30.86 8.19
C MET A 1 17.42 30.11 8.74
N GLU A 2 16.75 30.67 9.75
CA GLU A 2 15.55 30.11 10.40
C GLU A 2 14.32 30.01 9.48
N GLU A 3 14.07 31.03 8.65
CA GLU A 3 12.97 31.02 7.67
C GLU A 3 13.11 29.90 6.61
N LYS A 4 14.35 29.64 6.17
CA LYS A 4 14.67 28.55 5.23
C LYS A 4 14.36 27.17 5.85
N SER A 5 14.70 26.99 7.13
CA SER A 5 14.40 25.77 7.90
C SER A 5 12.90 25.55 8.08
N ASN A 6 12.14 26.61 8.39
CA ASN A 6 10.68 26.53 8.53
C ASN A 6 9.99 26.17 7.22
N LEU A 7 10.45 26.72 6.09
CA LEU A 7 9.94 26.39 4.75
C LEU A 7 10.21 24.92 4.37
N GLU A 8 11.40 24.41 4.66
CA GLU A 8 11.76 23.00 4.41
C GLU A 8 10.89 22.03 5.24
N ARG A 9 10.64 22.35 6.51
CA ARG A 9 9.75 21.57 7.38
C ARG A 9 8.32 21.59 6.88
N TYR A 10 7.83 22.75 6.46
CA TYR A 10 6.49 22.90 5.87
C TYR A 10 6.34 22.06 4.60
N ASN A 11 7.28 22.16 3.67
CA ASN A 11 7.25 21.39 2.42
C ASN A 11 7.29 19.87 2.66
N SER A 12 8.10 19.43 3.64
CA SER A 12 8.18 18.01 4.03
C SER A 12 6.84 17.50 4.59
N ALA A 13 6.21 18.28 5.47
CA ALA A 13 4.90 17.96 6.02
C ALA A 13 3.81 17.95 4.93
N LYS A 14 3.82 18.92 4.02
CA LYS A 14 2.89 19.00 2.89
C LYS A 14 3.01 17.77 1.99
N LYS A 15 4.24 17.38 1.61
CA LYS A 15 4.50 16.18 0.80
C LYS A 15 3.95 14.93 1.48
N ARG A 16 4.18 14.77 2.79
CA ARG A 16 3.64 13.64 3.56
C ARG A 16 2.12 13.55 3.49
N VAL A 17 1.42 14.69 3.63
CA VAL A 17 -0.05 14.74 3.50
C VAL A 17 -0.51 14.35 2.10
N GLU A 18 0.19 14.81 1.05
CA GLU A 18 -0.12 14.45 -0.32
C GLU A 18 0.07 12.95 -0.60
N ASP A 19 1.12 12.35 -0.05
CA ASP A 19 1.41 10.91 -0.21
C ASP A 19 0.35 10.05 0.51
N ILE A 20 -0.06 10.45 1.72
CA ILE A 20 -1.18 9.80 2.45
C ILE A 20 -2.48 9.90 1.63
N LYS A 21 -2.80 11.07 1.06
CA LYS A 21 -3.98 11.23 0.20
C LYS A 21 -3.92 10.34 -1.03
N LYS A 22 -2.75 10.20 -1.67
CA LYS A 22 -2.55 9.30 -2.83
C LYS A 22 -2.74 7.84 -2.43
N PHE A 23 -2.23 7.42 -1.27
CA PHE A 23 -2.46 6.09 -0.74
C PHE A 23 -3.94 5.80 -0.55
N TYR A 24 -4.70 6.69 0.10
CA TYR A 24 -6.14 6.47 0.29
C TYR A 24 -6.91 6.38 -1.03
N LYS A 25 -6.55 7.18 -2.04
CA LYS A 25 -7.13 7.05 -3.37
C LYS A 25 -6.86 5.66 -3.95
N HIS A 26 -5.62 5.17 -3.86
CA HIS A 26 -5.27 3.84 -4.34
C HIS A 26 -6.01 2.74 -3.56
N LEU A 27 -6.07 2.83 -2.24
CA LEU A 27 -6.81 1.89 -1.37
C LEU A 27 -8.30 1.84 -1.72
N VAL A 28 -8.95 3.00 -1.88
CA VAL A 28 -10.37 3.07 -2.26
C VAL A 28 -10.61 2.43 -3.62
N VAL A 29 -9.80 2.78 -4.62
CA VAL A 29 -9.90 2.17 -5.97
C VAL A 29 -9.70 0.66 -5.90
N TYR A 30 -8.70 0.20 -5.14
CA TYR A 30 -8.46 -1.23 -4.92
C TYR A 30 -9.70 -1.91 -4.33
N LEU A 31 -10.26 -1.38 -3.23
CA LEU A 31 -11.44 -1.97 -2.58
C LEU A 31 -12.65 -2.02 -3.53
N VAL A 32 -12.98 -0.92 -4.19
CA VAL A 32 -14.13 -0.83 -5.11
C VAL A 32 -14.01 -1.86 -6.24
N ILE A 33 -12.85 -1.95 -6.88
CA ILE A 33 -12.60 -2.92 -7.96
C ILE A 33 -12.73 -4.34 -7.42
N ASN A 34 -12.11 -4.65 -6.28
CA ASN A 34 -12.18 -5.97 -5.67
C ASN A 34 -13.63 -6.38 -5.37
N PHE A 35 -14.42 -5.51 -4.73
CA PHE A 35 -15.82 -5.79 -4.41
C PHE A 35 -16.65 -6.06 -5.66
N VAL A 36 -16.51 -5.25 -6.71
CA VAL A 36 -17.25 -5.44 -7.95
C VAL A 36 -16.88 -6.76 -8.64
N PHE A 37 -15.58 -7.06 -8.75
CA PHE A 37 -15.14 -8.28 -9.44
C PHE A 37 -15.47 -9.56 -8.66
N ILE A 38 -15.21 -9.59 -7.35
CA ILE A 38 -15.54 -10.72 -6.48
C ILE A 38 -17.05 -10.93 -6.46
N GLY A 39 -17.83 -9.87 -6.25
CA GLY A 39 -19.29 -9.95 -6.27
C GLY A 39 -19.84 -10.48 -7.60
N ARG A 40 -19.28 -10.03 -8.74
CA ARG A 40 -19.65 -10.55 -10.06
C ARG A 40 -19.30 -12.04 -10.21
N ARG A 41 -18.16 -12.47 -9.67
CA ARG A 41 -17.72 -13.88 -9.75
C ARG A 41 -18.63 -14.79 -8.94
N ILE A 42 -18.83 -14.46 -7.66
CA ILE A 42 -19.76 -15.16 -6.76
C ILE A 42 -21.16 -15.23 -7.37
N TYR A 43 -21.66 -14.14 -7.94
CA TYR A 43 -22.96 -14.12 -8.62
C TYR A 43 -23.03 -15.12 -9.80
N LYS A 44 -21.96 -15.20 -10.60
CA LYS A 44 -21.91 -16.17 -11.71
C LYS A 44 -21.89 -17.60 -11.17
N ASP A 45 -21.07 -17.88 -10.17
CA ASP A 45 -20.92 -19.22 -9.60
C ASP A 45 -22.27 -19.75 -9.05
N ILE A 46 -23.00 -18.89 -8.32
CA ILE A 46 -24.37 -19.21 -7.87
C ILE A 46 -25.31 -19.48 -9.05
N MET A 47 -25.23 -18.67 -10.12
CA MET A 47 -26.06 -18.86 -11.32
C MET A 47 -25.72 -20.13 -12.11
N TYR A 48 -24.50 -20.67 -11.98
CA TYR A 48 -24.08 -21.91 -12.62
C TYR A 48 -24.34 -23.16 -11.75
N GLY A 49 -24.88 -22.98 -10.54
CA GLY A 49 -25.38 -24.07 -9.71
C GLY A 49 -24.67 -24.24 -8.36
N ASP A 50 -23.66 -23.42 -8.07
CA ASP A 50 -22.97 -23.48 -6.78
C ASP A 50 -23.89 -22.97 -5.66
N SER A 51 -23.78 -23.58 -4.48
CA SER A 51 -24.40 -23.01 -3.30
C SER A 51 -23.72 -21.70 -2.91
N ILE A 52 -24.42 -20.85 -2.14
CA ILE A 52 -23.86 -19.59 -1.63
C ILE A 52 -22.53 -19.85 -0.88
N ILE A 53 -22.45 -20.93 -0.10
CA ILE A 53 -21.24 -21.24 0.67
C ILE A 53 -20.08 -21.61 -0.26
N GLU A 54 -20.31 -22.42 -1.29
CA GLU A 54 -19.28 -22.82 -2.25
C GLU A 54 -18.75 -21.62 -3.03
N ALA A 55 -19.65 -20.79 -3.58
CA ALA A 55 -19.27 -19.60 -4.36
C ALA A 55 -18.44 -18.59 -3.53
N PHE A 56 -18.77 -18.41 -2.24
CA PHE A 56 -18.01 -17.53 -1.35
C PHE A 56 -16.66 -18.13 -0.90
N THR A 57 -16.57 -19.45 -0.77
CA THR A 57 -15.37 -20.14 -0.26
C THR A 57 -14.39 -20.56 -1.35
N ASP A 58 -14.75 -20.43 -2.63
CA ASP A 58 -13.83 -20.72 -3.74
C ASP A 58 -12.63 -19.76 -3.76
N VAL A 59 -11.47 -20.29 -3.39
CA VAL A 59 -10.18 -19.59 -3.37
C VAL A 59 -9.77 -19.03 -4.75
N ASN A 60 -10.25 -19.64 -5.84
CA ASN A 60 -9.99 -19.16 -7.21
C ASN A 60 -10.54 -17.75 -7.45
N ASN A 61 -11.58 -17.36 -6.70
CA ASN A 61 -12.18 -16.03 -6.80
C ASN A 61 -11.25 -14.92 -6.27
N TYR A 62 -10.24 -15.26 -5.46
CA TYR A 62 -9.39 -14.29 -4.76
C TYR A 62 -7.92 -14.27 -5.23
N HIS A 63 -7.42 -15.34 -5.87
CA HIS A 63 -6.01 -15.49 -6.25
C HIS A 63 -5.45 -14.31 -7.07
N PHE A 64 -6.22 -13.79 -8.04
CA PHE A 64 -5.80 -12.66 -8.87
C PHE A 64 -5.56 -11.37 -8.05
N PHE A 65 -6.35 -11.18 -7.00
CA PHE A 65 -6.34 -9.97 -6.19
C PHE A 65 -5.30 -9.98 -5.06
N PHE A 66 -4.83 -11.16 -4.69
CA PHE A 66 -3.81 -11.35 -3.65
C PHE A 66 -2.53 -10.57 -3.98
N TRP A 67 -2.01 -10.70 -5.20
CA TRP A 67 -0.77 -10.03 -5.60
C TRP A 67 -0.90 -8.50 -5.66
N TRP A 68 -2.07 -7.99 -6.03
CA TRP A 68 -2.34 -6.54 -5.98
C TRP A 68 -2.45 -6.06 -4.52
N GLY A 69 -2.97 -6.90 -3.62
CA GLY A 69 -2.96 -6.63 -2.19
C GLY A 69 -1.55 -6.50 -1.62
N VAL A 70 -0.61 -7.35 -2.06
CA VAL A 70 0.81 -7.25 -1.67
C VAL A 70 1.41 -5.89 -2.07
N GLY A 71 1.16 -5.44 -3.31
CA GLY A 71 1.62 -4.13 -3.77
C GLY A 71 1.03 -2.97 -2.94
N LEU A 72 -0.24 -3.07 -2.55
CA LEU A 72 -0.89 -2.08 -1.70
C LEU A 72 -0.30 -2.04 -0.28
N ILE A 73 0.03 -3.20 0.29
CA ILE A 73 0.70 -3.31 1.59
C ILE A 73 2.07 -2.64 1.53
N ILE A 74 2.87 -2.95 0.50
CA ILE A 74 4.19 -2.31 0.30
C ILE A 74 4.04 -0.79 0.19
N HIS A 75 3.08 -0.31 -0.61
CA HIS A 75 2.81 1.12 -0.73
C HIS A 75 2.40 1.75 0.61
N GLY A 76 1.60 1.05 1.42
CA GLY A 76 1.24 1.47 2.77
C GLY A 76 2.46 1.56 3.69
N ILE A 77 3.36 0.58 3.65
CA ILE A 77 4.63 0.61 4.40
C ILE A 77 5.48 1.81 3.96
N VAL A 78 5.54 2.14 2.66
CA VAL A 78 6.28 3.31 2.18
C VAL A 78 5.63 4.62 2.64
N VAL A 79 4.30 4.71 2.60
CA VAL A 79 3.56 5.94 2.92
C VAL A 79 3.37 6.17 4.41
N PHE A 80 3.32 5.13 5.24
CA PHE A 80 3.14 5.26 6.70
C PHE A 80 4.37 4.85 7.50
N GLY A 81 5.32 4.14 6.90
CA GLY A 81 6.60 3.83 7.51
C GLY A 81 7.30 5.08 7.99
N THR A 82 8.07 4.92 9.06
CA THR A 82 8.91 5.98 9.61
C THR A 82 9.95 6.41 8.57
N PRO A 83 10.37 7.68 8.57
CA PRO A 83 11.54 8.12 7.81
C PRO A 83 12.80 7.27 8.09
N ASP A 84 12.85 6.57 9.23
CA ASP A 84 13.98 5.72 9.63
C ASP A 84 14.04 4.35 8.94
N LEU A 85 12.91 3.84 8.43
CA LEU A 85 12.89 2.51 7.79
C LEU A 85 13.46 2.53 6.36
N PHE A 86 13.25 3.62 5.62
CA PHE A 86 13.65 3.74 4.21
C PHE A 86 14.15 5.14 3.81
N GLY A 87 14.40 6.04 4.77
CA GLY A 87 14.88 7.39 4.51
C GLY A 87 16.33 7.61 4.92
N LYS A 88 16.71 8.88 5.07
CA LYS A 88 18.08 9.37 5.30
C LYS A 88 18.86 8.62 6.38
N ASN A 89 18.20 8.22 7.46
CA ASN A 89 18.84 7.48 8.56
C ASN A 89 19.22 6.04 8.16
N TRP A 90 18.48 5.39 7.26
CA TRP A 90 18.89 4.09 6.71
C TRP A 90 20.13 4.24 5.82
N GLU A 91 20.17 5.28 4.97
CA GLU A 91 21.33 5.58 4.13
C GLU A 91 22.55 5.91 4.98
N GLU A 92 22.42 6.80 5.98
CA GLU A 92 23.49 7.14 6.92
C GLU A 92 23.98 5.93 7.71
N ARG A 93 23.06 5.04 8.14
CA ARG A 93 23.43 3.79 8.82
C ARG A 93 24.19 2.86 7.89
N LYS A 94 23.77 2.71 6.63
CA LYS A 94 24.46 1.89 5.63
C LYS A 94 25.84 2.41 5.28
N VAL A 95 26.00 3.73 5.11
CA VAL A 95 27.30 4.36 4.89
C VAL A 95 28.24 4.10 6.08
N LYS A 96 27.72 4.19 7.31
CA LYS A 96 28.50 3.92 8.52
C LYS A 96 28.89 2.44 8.66
N GLU A 97 28.01 1.51 8.27
CA GLU A 97 28.33 0.07 8.19
C GLU A 97 29.50 -0.18 7.22
N TYR A 98 29.43 0.34 5.99
CA TYR A 98 30.51 0.19 4.99
C TYR A 98 31.84 0.86 5.39
N MET A 99 31.79 1.92 6.19
CA MET A 99 32.99 2.60 6.71
C MET A 99 33.65 1.83 7.87
N ASN A 100 32.88 1.06 8.64
CA ASN A 100 33.36 0.27 9.78
C ASN A 100 33.75 -1.18 9.41
N GLU A 101 33.30 -1.68 8.25
CA GLU A 101 33.75 -2.97 7.68
C GLU A 101 35.12 -2.87 6.97
N LYS A 102 35.80 -1.71 7.05
CA LYS A 102 37.21 -1.51 6.69
C LYS A 102 38.05 -1.24 7.94
#